data_AF-I1BH18-F1
#
_entry.id   AF-I1BH18-F1
#
_cell.length_a   1.000
_cell.length_b   1.000
_cell.length_c   1.000
_cell.angle_alpha   90.00
_cell.angle_beta   90.00
_cell.angle_gamma   90.00
#
_symmetry.space_group_name_H-M   'P 1'
#
loop_
_entity.id
_entity.type
_entity.pdbx_description
1 polymer ?
#
loop_
_entity_poly.entity_id
_entity_poly.type
_entity_poly.pdbx_seq_one_letter_code
_entity_poly.pdbx_strand_id
1 'polypeptide(L)'
;MLQSLVEALPSSTQQKKVKEYELCTRYIQPMFQSLFDSDEDSRMMFKWINTITFSNNNNHDHPTATKNRPDGCIENDRKTIGFIEVKTIDDAANHRKINADLYRLGIFGKTALSQYGLNNTFQVMAIGTNLRFYICQNVDGVCMMTELSNVRIPTSIDELLQLVPYFDLLYNVVEVIYINCYSKDNFSTTTITTTAAADADCSNITLEPKVIKAITNKTVDRSRYNCFYHPCH
;
A
#
# COMPACT_ATOMS: atom_id res chain seq x y z
N MET A 1 -12.13 12.78 5.39
CA MET A 1 -11.63 12.71 3.99
C MET A 1 -12.27 13.74 3.09
N LEU A 2 -13.60 13.75 2.96
CA LEU A 2 -14.30 14.70 2.09
C LEU A 2 -14.00 16.16 2.41
N GLN A 3 -13.99 16.55 3.69
CA GLN A 3 -13.66 17.91 4.09
C GLN A 3 -12.26 18.33 3.57
N SER A 4 -11.23 17.52 3.82
CA SER A 4 -9.86 17.79 3.38
C SER A 4 -9.76 17.90 1.85
N LEU A 5 -10.53 17.10 1.10
CA LEU A 5 -10.59 17.19 -0.36
C LEU A 5 -11.32 18.47 -0.82
N VAL A 6 -12.41 18.88 -0.17
CA VAL A 6 -13.12 20.12 -0.50
C VAL A 6 -12.23 21.34 -0.28
N GLU A 7 -11.48 21.38 0.81
CA GLU A 7 -10.54 22.47 1.12
C GLU A 7 -9.35 22.51 0.15
N ALA A 8 -8.92 21.35 -0.34
CA ALA A 8 -7.75 21.24 -1.19
C ALA A 8 -8.02 21.27 -2.69
N LEU A 9 -9.20 20.90 -3.20
CA LEU A 9 -9.43 20.79 -4.65
C LEU A 9 -9.82 22.13 -5.29
N PRO A 10 -9.44 22.38 -6.55
CA PRO A 10 -10.00 23.50 -7.32
C PRO A 10 -11.50 23.26 -7.59
N SER A 11 -12.27 24.33 -7.81
CA SER A 11 -13.71 24.21 -8.11
C SER A 11 -13.97 23.35 -9.34
N SER A 12 -13.23 23.60 -10.43
CA SER A 12 -13.37 22.90 -11.70
C SER A 12 -12.05 22.29 -12.17
N THR A 13 -12.16 21.27 -13.03
CA THR A 13 -11.01 20.54 -13.58
C THR A 13 -10.18 21.47 -14.47
N GLN A 14 -8.88 21.52 -14.19
CA GLN A 14 -7.96 22.37 -14.95
C GLN A 14 -7.46 21.62 -16.20
N GLN A 15 -7.41 22.30 -17.35
CA GLN A 15 -6.88 21.72 -18.59
C GLN A 15 -5.34 21.62 -18.59
N LYS A 16 -4.68 22.34 -17.68
CA LYS A 16 -3.23 22.33 -17.58
C LYS A 16 -2.74 20.94 -17.18
N LYS A 17 -1.57 20.57 -17.70
CA LYS A 17 -0.88 19.34 -17.31
C LYS A 17 -0.48 19.40 -15.84
N VAL A 18 -0.93 18.41 -15.06
CA VAL A 18 -0.57 18.25 -13.65
C VAL A 18 0.84 17.67 -13.54
N LYS A 19 1.74 18.40 -12.88
CA LYS A 19 3.09 17.94 -12.59
C LYS A 19 3.13 17.11 -11.31
N GLU A 20 4.16 16.29 -11.13
CA GLU A 20 4.31 15.38 -9.98
C GLU A 20 4.15 16.08 -8.63
N TYR A 21 4.83 17.22 -8.42
CA TYR A 21 4.70 17.98 -7.16
C TYR A 21 3.25 18.41 -6.86
N GLU A 22 2.53 18.87 -7.89
CA GLU A 22 1.12 19.25 -7.76
C GLU A 22 0.26 18.00 -7.53
N LEU A 23 0.53 16.89 -8.23
CA LEU A 23 -0.13 15.61 -8.03
C LEU A 23 -0.05 15.15 -6.56
N CYS A 24 1.16 15.16 -6.00
CA CYS A 24 1.44 14.79 -4.62
C CYS A 24 0.73 15.73 -3.63
N THR A 25 1.01 17.03 -3.70
CA THR A 25 0.63 17.96 -2.62
C THR A 25 -0.83 18.43 -2.70
N ARG A 26 -1.38 18.61 -3.90
CA ARG A 26 -2.73 19.16 -4.09
C ARG A 26 -3.81 18.07 -4.06
N TYR A 27 -3.52 16.88 -4.57
CA TYR A 27 -4.53 15.83 -4.78
C TYR A 27 -4.35 14.62 -3.87
N ILE A 28 -3.14 14.05 -3.83
CA ILE A 28 -2.89 12.80 -3.08
C ILE A 28 -2.80 13.06 -1.56
N GLN A 29 -2.03 14.07 -1.16
CA GLN A 29 -1.75 14.36 0.25
C GLN A 29 -3.02 14.58 1.09
N PRO A 30 -3.99 15.43 0.69
CA PRO A 30 -5.20 15.63 1.50
C PRO A 30 -6.00 14.34 1.73
N MET A 31 -5.99 13.43 0.76
CA MET A 31 -6.61 12.12 0.91
C MET A 31 -5.84 11.25 1.90
N PHE A 32 -4.53 11.07 1.71
CA PHE A 32 -3.74 10.19 2.59
C PHE A 32 -3.66 10.70 4.02
N GLN A 33 -3.48 11.99 4.24
CA GLN A 33 -3.53 12.55 5.60
C GLN A 33 -4.89 12.28 6.24
N SER A 34 -5.97 12.41 5.48
CA SER A 34 -7.28 12.08 6.02
C SER A 34 -7.58 10.58 6.18
N LEU A 35 -6.81 9.69 5.56
CA LEU A 35 -6.96 8.25 5.74
C LEU A 35 -6.06 7.71 6.85
N PHE A 36 -4.91 8.35 7.10
CA PHE A 36 -3.85 7.80 7.94
C PHE A 36 -3.39 8.71 9.08
N ASP A 37 -3.63 10.02 9.06
CA ASP A 37 -3.23 10.96 10.14
C ASP A 37 -4.38 11.24 11.14
N SER A 38 -5.55 10.62 10.95
CA SER A 38 -6.83 11.15 11.45
C SER A 38 -7.28 10.64 12.82
N ASP A 39 -6.50 9.80 13.49
CA ASP A 39 -6.93 9.16 14.73
C ASP A 39 -5.90 9.37 15.84
N GLU A 40 -6.34 9.83 17.01
CA GLU A 40 -5.47 9.95 18.20
C GLU A 40 -4.98 8.56 18.66
N ASP A 41 -5.74 7.50 18.36
CA ASP A 41 -5.43 6.12 18.73
C ASP A 41 -4.53 5.40 17.69
N SER A 42 -4.73 5.71 16.41
CA SER A 42 -3.89 5.22 15.32
C SER A 42 -2.75 6.22 15.12
N ARG A 43 -1.61 5.98 15.79
CA ARG A 43 -0.38 6.81 15.66
C ARG A 43 0.28 6.67 14.29
N MET A 44 -0.52 6.42 13.26
CA MET A 44 -0.12 6.39 11.87
C MET A 44 0.06 7.82 11.39
N MET A 45 1.07 8.03 10.56
CA MET A 45 1.40 9.34 10.03
C MET A 45 1.92 9.18 8.62
N PHE A 46 1.26 9.84 7.69
CA PHE A 46 1.69 9.99 6.32
C PHE A 46 2.81 11.04 6.21
N LYS A 47 3.84 10.73 5.42
CA LYS A 47 4.95 11.64 5.12
C LYS A 47 5.38 11.53 3.67
N TRP A 48 5.64 12.67 3.03
CA TRP A 48 6.50 12.70 1.84
C TRP A 48 7.96 12.59 2.27
N ILE A 49 8.74 11.75 1.60
CA ILE A 49 10.13 11.47 1.97
C ILE A 49 11.09 12.13 0.98
N ASN A 50 12.08 12.83 1.53
CA ASN A 50 13.25 13.30 0.80
C ASN A 50 14.57 12.66 1.28
N THR A 51 14.52 11.68 2.18
CA THR A 51 15.69 10.97 2.74
C THR A 51 15.68 9.48 2.39
N ILE A 52 16.80 8.79 2.57
CA ILE A 52 16.88 7.34 2.36
C ILE A 52 16.23 6.65 3.56
N THR A 53 15.26 5.76 3.33
CA THR A 53 14.53 5.06 4.40
C THR A 53 15.37 3.97 5.09
N PHE A 54 16.31 3.37 4.37
CA PHE A 54 17.12 2.26 4.85
C PHE A 54 18.62 2.54 4.62
N SER A 55 19.27 3.21 5.57
CA SER A 55 20.73 3.36 5.57
C SER A 55 21.38 2.15 6.26
N ASN A 56 21.66 1.08 5.51
CA ASN A 56 22.41 -0.04 6.07
C ASN A 56 23.91 0.14 5.77
N ASN A 57 24.71 0.38 6.82
CA ASN A 57 26.18 0.49 6.71
C ASN A 57 26.89 -0.88 6.66
N ASN A 58 26.15 -1.99 6.68
CA ASN A 58 26.72 -3.32 6.78
C ASN A 58 26.23 -4.24 5.65
N ASN A 59 27.21 -4.70 4.86
CA ASN A 59 27.28 -5.93 4.07
C ASN A 59 27.09 -5.88 2.54
N HIS A 60 27.99 -6.62 1.88
CA HIS A 60 28.45 -6.54 0.50
C HIS A 60 27.67 -7.44 -0.50
N ASP A 61 26.57 -8.09 -0.10
CA ASP A 61 25.97 -9.19 -0.90
C ASP A 61 24.51 -9.00 -1.35
N HIS A 62 23.93 -7.81 -1.23
CA HIS A 62 22.59 -7.54 -1.80
C HIS A 62 22.66 -6.51 -2.93
N PRO A 63 21.95 -6.72 -4.06
CA PRO A 63 22.00 -5.80 -5.19
C PRO A 63 21.39 -4.45 -4.78
N THR A 64 22.26 -3.47 -4.55
CA THR A 64 21.99 -2.02 -4.64
C THR A 64 20.72 -1.50 -3.95
N ALA A 65 20.39 -2.00 -2.75
CA ALA A 65 19.25 -1.50 -1.98
C ALA A 65 19.50 -0.12 -1.30
N THR A 66 20.63 0.57 -1.56
CA THR A 66 21.16 1.56 -0.61
C THR A 66 21.19 3.02 -1.08
N LYS A 67 20.45 3.41 -2.12
CA LYS A 67 20.28 4.85 -2.47
C LYS A 67 18.86 5.30 -2.85
N ASN A 68 17.94 4.37 -3.08
CA ASN A 68 16.61 4.75 -3.54
C ASN A 68 15.69 5.02 -2.34
N ARG A 69 14.86 6.04 -2.47
CA ARG A 69 13.85 6.45 -1.49
C ARG A 69 12.47 6.33 -2.09
N PRO A 70 11.46 5.88 -1.33
CA PRO A 70 10.07 6.03 -1.75
C PRO A 70 9.72 7.52 -1.85
N ASP A 71 8.69 7.86 -2.63
CA ASP A 71 8.19 9.24 -2.69
C ASP A 71 7.50 9.60 -1.37
N GLY A 72 6.78 8.65 -0.76
CA GLY A 72 6.18 8.82 0.57
C GLY A 72 6.10 7.53 1.38
N CYS A 73 5.74 7.66 2.64
CA CYS A 73 5.51 6.54 3.55
C CYS A 73 4.35 6.79 4.51
N ILE A 74 3.94 5.70 5.15
CA ILE A 74 3.12 5.74 6.36
C ILE A 74 3.93 5.07 7.47
N GLU A 75 4.14 5.82 8.55
CA GLU A 75 4.87 5.37 9.73
C GLU A 75 3.93 5.25 10.92
N ASN A 76 4.22 4.33 11.83
CA ASN A 76 3.78 4.41 13.21
C ASN A 76 4.95 4.87 14.10
N ASP A 77 4.73 5.05 15.41
CA ASP A 77 5.70 5.51 16.41
C ASP A 77 7.13 4.94 16.32
N ARG A 78 7.34 3.79 15.68
CA ARG A 78 8.64 3.12 15.64
C ARG A 78 9.05 2.60 14.26
N LYS A 79 8.11 2.44 13.33
CA LYS A 79 8.32 1.63 12.13
C LYS A 79 7.59 2.23 10.92
N THR A 80 8.22 2.14 9.76
CA THR A 80 7.53 2.39 8.48
C THR A 80 6.75 1.14 8.09
N ILE A 81 5.42 1.29 7.98
CA ILE A 81 4.48 0.18 7.68
C ILE A 81 3.87 0.29 6.28
N GLY A 82 4.02 1.46 5.64
CA GLY A 82 3.51 1.72 4.29
C GLY A 82 4.49 2.51 3.42
N PHE A 83 4.49 2.24 2.12
CA PHE A 83 5.34 2.92 1.13
C PHE A 83 4.52 3.41 -0.06
N ILE A 84 4.91 4.55 -0.64
CA ILE A 84 4.20 5.19 -1.74
C ILE A 84 5.18 5.56 -2.85
N GLU A 85 4.79 5.26 -4.09
CA GLU A 85 5.42 5.74 -5.32
C GLU A 85 4.40 6.50 -6.16
N VAL A 86 4.82 7.62 -6.73
CA VAL A 86 3.98 8.50 -7.54
C VAL A 86 4.60 8.67 -8.92
N LYS A 87 3.74 8.60 -9.93
CA LYS A 87 4.05 8.94 -11.32
C LYS A 87 2.97 9.80 -11.91
N THR A 88 3.38 10.69 -12.81
CA THR A 88 2.42 11.50 -13.56
C THR A 88 1.66 10.64 -14.56
N ILE A 89 0.52 11.14 -15.06
CA ILE A 89 -0.25 10.44 -16.09
C ILE A 89 0.53 10.28 -17.40
N ASP A 90 1.50 11.15 -17.67
CA ASP A 90 2.36 11.05 -18.87
C ASP A 90 3.32 9.88 -18.81
N ASP A 91 3.69 9.42 -17.61
CA ASP A 91 4.50 8.24 -17.44
C ASP A 91 3.69 6.95 -17.60
N ALA A 92 2.35 7.01 -17.70
CA ALA A 92 1.46 5.85 -17.80
C ALA A 92 1.83 4.90 -18.95
N ALA A 93 2.27 5.44 -20.09
CA ALA A 93 2.69 4.65 -21.25
C ALA A 93 4.11 4.07 -21.10
N ASN A 94 4.89 4.53 -20.13
CA ASN A 94 6.24 4.04 -19.88
C ASN A 94 6.23 2.85 -18.90
N HIS A 95 5.76 1.70 -19.40
CA HIS A 95 5.64 0.48 -18.59
C HIS A 95 6.97 0.06 -17.95
N ARG A 96 8.12 0.34 -18.60
CA ARG A 96 9.44 0.03 -18.02
C ARG A 96 9.67 0.80 -16.73
N LYS A 97 9.40 2.11 -16.70
CA LYS A 97 9.54 2.92 -15.49
C LYS A 97 8.56 2.48 -14.41
N ILE A 98 7.29 2.33 -14.76
CA ILE A 98 6.23 1.90 -13.84
C ILE A 98 6.58 0.57 -13.18
N ASN A 99 7.00 -0.42 -13.97
CA ASN A 99 7.34 -1.74 -13.45
C ASN A 99 8.61 -1.70 -12.59
N ALA A 100 9.59 -0.87 -12.93
CA ALA A 100 10.78 -0.68 -12.12
C ALA A 100 10.43 -0.09 -10.74
N ASP A 101 9.53 0.89 -10.68
CA ASP A 101 9.07 1.49 -9.43
C ASP A 101 8.16 0.55 -8.62
N LEU A 102 7.29 -0.21 -9.28
CA LEU A 102 6.49 -1.24 -8.62
C LEU A 102 7.36 -2.35 -7.99
N TYR A 103 8.38 -2.80 -8.71
CA TYR A 103 9.37 -3.75 -8.17
C TYR A 103 10.08 -3.16 -6.94
N ARG A 104 10.53 -1.91 -7.05
CA ARG A 104 11.20 -1.19 -5.97
C ARG A 104 10.31 -1.02 -4.74
N LEU A 105 9.03 -0.75 -4.95
CA LEU A 105 8.02 -0.64 -3.92
C LEU A 105 7.86 -1.98 -3.14
N GLY A 106 7.90 -3.12 -3.85
CA GLY A 106 7.95 -4.44 -3.22
C GLY A 106 9.24 -4.70 -2.44
N ILE A 107 10.39 -4.20 -2.91
CA ILE A 107 11.67 -4.30 -2.18
C ILE A 107 11.62 -3.51 -0.87
N PHE A 108 11.02 -2.31 -0.86
CA PHE A 108 10.81 -1.55 0.37
C PHE A 108 9.94 -2.31 1.37
N GLY A 109 8.82 -2.89 0.90
CA GLY A 109 7.96 -3.75 1.72
C GLY A 109 8.72 -4.93 2.32
N LYS A 110 9.42 -5.71 1.48
CA LYS A 110 10.23 -6.86 1.92
C LYS A 110 11.30 -6.47 2.95
N THR A 111 11.95 -5.33 2.74
CA THR A 111 13.00 -4.82 3.63
C THR A 111 12.41 -4.44 4.98
N ALA A 112 11.29 -3.72 5.00
CA ALA A 112 10.57 -3.36 6.22
C ALA A 112 10.04 -4.59 6.99
N LEU A 113 9.49 -5.59 6.29
CA LEU A 113 9.08 -6.87 6.90
C LEU A 113 10.23 -7.49 7.69
N SER A 114 11.41 -7.57 7.07
CA SER A 114 12.59 -8.21 7.67
C SER A 114 13.23 -7.34 8.77
N GLN A 115 13.39 -6.04 8.53
CA GLN A 115 14.08 -5.12 9.43
C GLN A 115 13.29 -4.85 10.70
N TYR A 116 11.97 -4.73 10.58
CA TYR A 116 11.11 -4.36 11.70
C TYR A 116 10.33 -5.55 12.27
N GLY A 117 10.52 -6.76 11.74
CA GLY A 117 9.79 -7.96 12.14
C GLY A 117 8.27 -7.80 11.98
N LEU A 118 7.83 -7.15 10.90
CA LEU A 118 6.41 -6.94 10.61
C LEU A 118 5.85 -8.18 9.92
N ASN A 119 4.59 -8.51 10.20
CA ASN A 119 3.90 -9.57 9.46
C ASN A 119 3.49 -9.12 8.06
N ASN A 120 3.02 -7.87 7.96
CA ASN A 120 2.58 -7.27 6.71
C ASN A 120 3.08 -5.83 6.60
N THR A 121 3.25 -5.38 5.36
CA THR A 121 3.37 -3.96 5.00
C THR A 121 2.37 -3.67 3.90
N PHE A 122 2.11 -2.40 3.62
CA PHE A 122 1.29 -2.03 2.47
C PHE A 122 2.01 -1.06 1.55
N GLN A 123 1.57 -1.04 0.31
CA GLN A 123 2.22 -0.29 -0.76
C GLN A 123 1.17 0.42 -1.57
N VAL A 124 1.46 1.64 -2.01
CA VAL A 124 0.58 2.39 -2.90
C VAL A 124 1.35 2.88 -4.11
N MET A 125 0.85 2.52 -5.29
CA MET A 125 1.33 3.06 -6.56
C MET A 125 0.30 4.05 -7.09
N ALA A 126 0.70 5.32 -7.26
CA ALA A 126 -0.12 6.34 -7.88
C ALA A 126 0.38 6.61 -9.31
N ILE A 127 -0.53 6.50 -10.30
CA ILE A 127 -0.26 6.88 -11.69
C ILE A 127 -1.31 7.89 -12.12
N GLY A 128 -0.90 9.16 -12.21
CA GLY A 128 -1.84 10.27 -12.20
C GLY A 128 -2.71 10.18 -10.96
N THR A 129 -4.03 10.29 -11.13
CA THR A 129 -4.99 10.18 -10.02
C THR A 129 -5.47 8.76 -9.73
N ASN A 130 -4.93 7.73 -10.38
CA ASN A 130 -5.27 6.35 -10.07
C ASN A 130 -4.32 5.80 -9.01
N LEU A 131 -4.87 5.48 -7.84
CA LEU A 131 -4.17 4.83 -6.74
C LEU A 131 -4.42 3.34 -6.80
N ARG A 132 -3.36 2.54 -6.64
CA ARG A 132 -3.46 1.09 -6.43
C ARG A 132 -2.83 0.72 -5.10
N PHE A 133 -3.59 0.03 -4.27
CA PHE A 133 -3.18 -0.42 -2.95
C PHE A 133 -2.79 -1.89 -3.02
N TYR A 134 -1.68 -2.23 -2.38
CA TYR A 134 -1.19 -3.59 -2.25
C TYR A 134 -0.86 -3.92 -0.80
N ILE A 135 -0.92 -5.20 -0.45
CA ILE A 135 -0.38 -5.74 0.80
C ILE A 135 0.81 -6.65 0.48
N CYS A 136 1.91 -6.46 1.19
CA CYS A 136 3.09 -7.30 1.15
C CYS A 136 3.18 -8.16 2.41
N GLN A 137 3.39 -9.45 2.22
CA GLN A 137 3.55 -10.43 3.31
C GLN A 137 4.53 -11.52 2.90
N ASN A 138 5.17 -12.16 3.89
CA ASN A 138 6.00 -13.33 3.65
C ASN A 138 5.14 -14.60 3.80
N VAL A 139 5.08 -15.42 2.75
CA VAL A 139 4.40 -16.72 2.76
C VAL A 139 5.40 -17.77 2.33
N ASP A 140 5.71 -18.69 3.25
CA ASP A 140 6.65 -19.81 3.01
C ASP A 140 8.02 -19.37 2.46
N GLY A 141 8.53 -18.23 2.95
CA GLY A 141 9.81 -17.66 2.53
C GLY A 141 9.74 -16.82 1.24
N VAL A 142 8.56 -16.71 0.62
CA VAL A 142 8.32 -15.86 -0.55
C VAL A 142 7.58 -14.59 -0.15
N CYS A 143 8.18 -13.44 -0.45
CA CYS A 143 7.50 -12.14 -0.29
C CYS A 143 6.46 -11.97 -1.41
N MET A 144 5.18 -12.06 -1.07
CA MET A 144 4.07 -11.83 -1.99
C MET A 144 3.52 -10.42 -1.84
N MET A 145 3.30 -9.73 -2.96
CA MET A 145 2.63 -8.42 -3.02
C MET A 145 1.30 -8.59 -3.76
N THR A 146 0.19 -8.47 -3.03
CA THR A 146 -1.16 -8.70 -3.56
C THR A 146 -1.91 -7.38 -3.71
N GLU A 147 -2.52 -7.12 -4.87
CA GLU A 147 -3.37 -5.94 -5.07
C GLU A 147 -4.65 -6.08 -4.23
N LEU A 148 -4.94 -5.07 -3.41
CA LEU A 148 -6.17 -4.97 -2.62
C LEU A 148 -7.27 -4.27 -3.39
N SER A 149 -6.94 -3.15 -4.04
CA SER A 149 -7.91 -2.26 -4.66
C SER A 149 -7.26 -1.20 -5.54
N ASN A 150 -8.06 -0.60 -6.41
CA ASN A 150 -7.73 0.62 -7.12
C ASN A 150 -8.85 1.67 -6.97
N VAL A 151 -8.46 2.93 -6.86
CA VAL A 151 -9.37 4.07 -6.70
C VAL A 151 -8.83 5.25 -7.50
N ARG A 152 -9.72 5.97 -8.19
CA ARG A 152 -9.39 7.24 -8.84
C ARG A 152 -9.76 8.39 -7.91
N ILE A 153 -8.79 9.26 -7.61
CA ILE A 153 -9.03 10.47 -6.82
C ILE A 153 -9.56 11.60 -7.72
N PRO A 154 -10.50 12.42 -7.22
CA PRO A 154 -11.02 13.56 -7.95
C PRO A 154 -9.96 14.65 -8.12
N THR A 155 -10.00 15.35 -9.26
CA THR A 155 -9.11 16.51 -9.53
C THR A 155 -9.79 17.86 -9.33
N SER A 156 -11.07 17.87 -8.99
CA SER A 156 -11.86 19.07 -8.76
C SER A 156 -13.06 18.77 -7.88
N ILE A 157 -13.72 19.82 -7.37
CA ILE A 157 -14.96 19.69 -6.62
C ILE A 157 -16.07 19.08 -7.49
N ASP A 158 -16.11 19.42 -8.78
CA ASP A 158 -17.06 18.84 -9.74
C ASP A 158 -16.95 17.30 -9.85
N GLU A 159 -15.75 16.75 -9.65
CA GLU A 159 -15.48 15.31 -9.68
C GLU A 159 -15.68 14.63 -8.33
N LEU A 160 -15.88 15.37 -7.23
CA LEU A 160 -15.86 14.80 -5.87
C LEU A 160 -16.93 13.74 -5.64
N LEU A 161 -18.11 13.91 -6.25
CA LEU A 161 -19.20 12.92 -6.17
C LEU A 161 -18.83 11.57 -6.79
N GLN A 162 -17.84 11.53 -7.68
CA GLN A 162 -17.33 10.28 -8.25
C GLN A 162 -16.61 9.40 -7.22
N LEU A 163 -16.24 9.97 -6.06
CA LEU A 163 -15.61 9.23 -4.97
C LEU A 163 -16.60 8.43 -4.12
N VAL A 164 -17.89 8.78 -4.14
CA VAL A 164 -18.94 8.17 -3.30
C VAL A 164 -18.98 6.63 -3.42
N PRO A 165 -18.93 6.03 -4.62
CA PRO A 165 -18.93 4.57 -4.77
C PRO A 165 -17.70 3.88 -4.17
N TYR A 166 -16.62 4.63 -3.91
CA TYR A 166 -15.37 4.11 -3.39
C TYR A 166 -15.27 4.22 -1.86
N PHE A 167 -16.24 4.79 -1.15
CA PHE A 167 -16.14 4.94 0.31
C PHE A 167 -16.07 3.60 1.03
N ASP A 168 -17.00 2.68 0.74
CA ASP A 168 -16.96 1.34 1.35
C ASP A 168 -15.66 0.62 0.98
N LEU A 169 -15.18 0.81 -0.25
CA LEU A 169 -13.93 0.20 -0.72
C LEU A 169 -12.71 0.75 0.02
N LEU A 170 -12.63 2.08 0.18
CA LEU A 170 -11.55 2.76 0.90
C LEU A 170 -11.58 2.40 2.38
N TYR A 171 -12.77 2.35 3.00
CA TYR A 171 -12.94 1.91 4.37
C TYR A 171 -12.38 0.49 4.56
N ASN A 172 -12.79 -0.46 3.71
CA ASN A 172 -12.29 -1.84 3.76
C ASN A 172 -10.77 -1.92 3.55
N VAL A 173 -10.21 -1.12 2.63
CA VAL A 173 -8.76 -1.08 2.40
C VAL A 173 -8.02 -0.57 3.64
N VAL A 174 -8.48 0.53 4.25
CA VAL A 174 -7.88 1.09 5.46
C VAL A 174 -8.03 0.14 6.64
N GLU A 175 -9.18 -0.51 6.80
CA GLU A 175 -9.41 -1.51 7.84
C GLU A 175 -8.46 -2.71 7.68
N VAL A 176 -8.30 -3.24 6.46
CA VAL A 176 -7.34 -4.32 6.18
C VAL A 176 -5.92 -3.89 6.50
N ILE A 177 -5.52 -2.67 6.14
CA ILE A 177 -4.21 -2.10 6.46
C ILE A 177 -4.03 -2.01 7.98
N TYR A 178 -5.01 -1.45 8.69
CA TYR A 178 -4.96 -1.27 10.14
C TYR A 178 -4.81 -2.63 10.86
N ILE A 179 -5.68 -3.60 10.54
CA ILE A 179 -5.67 -4.93 11.18
C ILE A 179 -4.35 -5.67 10.91
N ASN A 180 -3.84 -5.63 9.67
CA ASN A 180 -2.74 -6.50 9.25
C ASN A 180 -1.35 -5.86 9.37
N CYS A 181 -1.25 -4.53 9.24
CA CYS A 181 0.03 -3.81 9.25
C CYS A 181 0.24 -2.98 10.52
N TYR A 182 -0.78 -2.80 11.38
CA TYR A 182 -0.67 -2.02 12.61
C TYR A 182 -1.06 -2.81 13.87
N SER A 183 -2.30 -3.31 13.99
CA SER A 183 -2.80 -3.88 15.25
C SER A 183 -2.10 -5.18 15.68
N LYS A 184 -1.82 -6.09 14.73
CA LYS A 184 -1.19 -7.38 15.03
C LYS A 184 0.23 -7.24 15.60
N ASP A 185 0.94 -6.17 15.27
CA ASP A 185 2.30 -5.95 15.79
C ASP A 185 2.30 -5.36 17.22
N ASN A 186 1.20 -4.71 17.62
CA ASN A 186 1.03 -4.21 19.00
C ASN A 186 0.70 -5.33 19.99
N PHE A 187 0.03 -6.41 19.55
CA PHE A 187 -0.28 -7.57 20.41
C PHE A 187 0.98 -8.36 20.81
N SER A 188 1.97 -8.44 19.92
CA SER A 188 3.26 -9.12 20.17
C SER A 188 4.13 -8.44 21.23
N THR A 189 3.79 -7.21 21.67
CA THR A 189 4.60 -6.44 22.62
C THR A 189 4.11 -6.52 24.07
N THR A 190 2.91 -7.10 24.32
CA THR A 190 2.30 -7.10 25.67
C THR A 190 2.41 -8.43 26.42
N THR A 191 3.07 -9.46 25.87
CA THR A 191 3.19 -10.76 26.56
C THR A 191 4.64 -11.25 26.61
N ILE A 192 5.49 -10.56 27.36
CA ILE A 192 6.70 -11.19 27.95
C ILE A 192 6.86 -10.74 29.39
N THR A 193 5.98 -11.25 30.26
CA THR A 193 6.33 -11.51 31.66
C THR A 193 5.51 -12.66 32.20
N THR A 194 5.77 -13.90 31.76
CA THR A 194 5.85 -15.09 32.65
C THR A 194 6.16 -16.37 31.86
N THR A 195 7.26 -17.01 32.28
CA THR A 195 7.54 -18.45 32.34
C THR A 195 7.42 -19.33 31.08
N ALA A 196 8.60 -19.79 30.67
CA ALA A 196 9.01 -21.03 30.01
C ALA A 196 7.97 -22.16 29.76
N ALA A 197 8.17 -22.74 28.57
CA ALA A 197 7.97 -24.12 28.12
C ALA A 197 6.63 -24.50 27.45
N ALA A 198 6.82 -25.27 26.37
CA ALA A 198 5.89 -26.13 25.64
C ALA A 198 5.20 -25.57 24.37
N ASP A 199 5.66 -26.17 23.28
CA ASP A 199 4.92 -26.63 22.10
C ASP A 199 4.60 -25.66 20.95
N ALA A 200 5.20 -26.03 19.81
CA ALA A 200 5.01 -25.47 18.50
C ALA A 200 3.57 -25.69 18.02
N ASP A 201 2.89 -24.61 17.66
CA ASP A 201 1.74 -24.68 16.77
C ASP A 201 1.95 -23.73 15.57
N CYS A 202 2.23 -24.35 14.44
CA CYS A 202 2.41 -23.71 13.15
C CYS A 202 1.02 -23.48 12.55
N SER A 203 0.41 -22.34 12.86
CA SER A 203 -0.77 -21.90 12.14
C SER A 203 -0.33 -21.05 10.94
N ASN A 204 -0.34 -21.68 9.77
CA ASN A 204 -0.22 -21.00 8.47
C ASN A 204 -1.32 -19.95 8.32
N ILE A 205 -0.99 -18.67 8.49
CA ILE A 205 -1.94 -17.57 8.33
C ILE A 205 -2.04 -17.22 6.85
N THR A 206 -2.81 -18.03 6.13
CA THR A 206 -3.33 -17.67 4.80
C THR A 206 -4.47 -16.67 4.98
N LEU A 207 -4.62 -15.72 4.03
CA LEU A 207 -5.75 -14.79 4.00
C LEU A 207 -7.08 -15.57 4.16
N GLU A 208 -7.93 -15.11 5.07
CA GLU A 208 -9.23 -15.71 5.35
C GLU A 208 -10.00 -16.00 4.04
N PRO A 209 -10.57 -17.21 3.85
CA PRO A 209 -11.22 -17.61 2.60
C PRO A 209 -12.31 -16.65 2.11
N LYS A 210 -12.94 -15.90 3.03
CA LYS A 210 -13.93 -14.86 2.71
C LYS A 210 -13.31 -13.66 1.98
N VAL A 211 -12.10 -13.27 2.35
CA VAL A 211 -11.33 -12.19 1.71
C VAL A 211 -10.88 -12.61 0.32
N ILE A 212 -10.41 -13.86 0.17
CA ILE A 212 -10.03 -14.43 -1.12
C ILE A 212 -11.24 -14.46 -2.08
N LYS A 213 -12.41 -14.92 -1.61
CA LYS A 213 -13.63 -15.01 -2.43
C LYS A 213 -14.14 -13.65 -2.92
N ALA A 214 -13.96 -12.58 -2.12
CA ALA A 214 -14.30 -11.22 -2.53
C ALA A 214 -13.38 -10.69 -3.65
N ILE A 215 -12.11 -11.09 -3.65
CA ILE A 215 -11.11 -10.73 -4.67
C ILE A 215 -11.38 -11.50 -5.97
N THR A 216 -11.65 -12.80 -5.90
CA THR A 216 -11.86 -13.65 -7.09
C THR A 216 -13.13 -13.26 -7.86
N ASN A 217 -14.20 -12.89 -7.17
CA ASN A 217 -15.46 -12.51 -7.81
C ASN A 217 -15.38 -11.19 -8.60
N LYS A 218 -14.43 -10.31 -8.27
CA LYS A 218 -14.20 -9.05 -9.02
C LYS A 218 -13.31 -9.22 -10.26
N THR A 219 -12.61 -10.35 -10.40
CA THR A 219 -11.63 -10.60 -11.48
C THR A 219 -12.09 -11.62 -12.53
N VAL A 220 -13.36 -12.03 -12.53
CA VAL A 220 -13.89 -12.92 -13.57
C VAL A 220 -14.13 -12.15 -14.88
N ASP A 221 -13.05 -11.84 -15.58
CA ASP A 221 -13.07 -11.57 -17.01
C ASP A 221 -13.29 -12.91 -17.73
N ARG A 222 -14.49 -13.10 -18.29
CA ARG A 222 -14.93 -14.35 -18.95
C ARG A 222 -14.25 -14.63 -20.29
N SER A 223 -13.18 -13.91 -20.64
CA SER A 223 -12.53 -14.02 -21.96
C SER A 223 -11.19 -14.76 -21.98
N ARG A 224 -10.65 -15.21 -20.83
CA ARG A 224 -9.34 -15.89 -20.81
C ARG A 224 -9.45 -17.41 -20.98
N TYR A 225 -8.87 -17.90 -22.06
CA TYR A 225 -8.68 -19.33 -22.35
C TYR A 225 -7.83 -19.98 -21.24
N ASN A 226 -8.34 -21.06 -20.65
CA ASN A 226 -7.76 -21.70 -19.47
C ASN A 226 -6.70 -22.74 -19.91
N CYS A 227 -5.41 -22.45 -19.74
CA CYS A 227 -4.31 -23.30 -20.18
C CYS A 227 -4.08 -24.55 -19.32
N PHE A 228 -4.90 -24.77 -18.29
CA PHE A 228 -4.79 -25.91 -17.36
C PHE A 228 -5.79 -27.03 -17.61
N TYR A 229 -6.47 -27.04 -18.76
CA TYR A 229 -7.32 -28.17 -19.16
C TYR A 229 -6.49 -29.23 -19.87
N HIS A 230 -6.05 -30.26 -19.13
CA HIS A 230 -5.61 -31.53 -19.72
C HIS A 230 -6.78 -32.53 -19.67
N PRO A 231 -7.29 -33.01 -20.81
CA PRO A 231 -8.24 -34.11 -20.82
C PRO A 231 -7.48 -35.40 -20.48
N CYS A 232 -7.83 -36.03 -19.36
CA CYS A 232 -7.41 -37.40 -19.10
C CYS A 232 -8.09 -38.32 -20.12
N HIS A 233 -7.29 -39.10 -20.86
CA HIS A 233 -7.72 -40.27 -21.61
C HIS A 233 -7.58 -41.53 -20.76
#